data_AF-A0A6J3BNY9-F1
#
_entry.id   AF-A0A6J3BNY9-F1
#
_cell.length_a   1.000
_cell.length_b   1.000
_cell.length_c   1.000
_cell.angle_alpha   90.00
_cell.angle_beta   90.00
_cell.angle_gamma   90.00
#
_symmetry.space_group_name_H-M   'P 1'
#
loop_
_entity.id
_entity.type
_entity.pdbx_description
1 polymer ?
#
loop_
_entity_poly.entity_id
_entity_poly.type
_entity_poly.pdbx_seq_one_letter_code
_entity_poly.pdbx_strand_id
1 'polypeptide(L)'
;MSGAESCTELAECAQSSRRKNLPNPLEQKIKYLEQQRKELLEVNQQWNQQFRSMKELYERKVAELKTKLDASERFLGTLEEERLQSQREIDRQHRRTRERLRREEKEKESLNKELHELKKENKLLKEKNALANQKKQHFECEIKRLNKALQDALKMECSSPSEDCLGKSEAECSREEMRTEMEVLKQQVQIYEEDFKKERSDRERLNQEKEELQQINQTSQSQLNKLNSQIKACQMEKEKLERQLKQHHSPQMYFPTCNCGLKLPVWDPRGPAVPGAVRDLQQHPPDYQWYAPDQFPPDVQHKANGFTEKKVSQ
;
A
#
# COMPACT_ATOMS: atom_id res chain seq x y z
N MET A 1 55.03 35.33 135.74
CA MET A 1 56.24 34.98 134.97
C MET A 1 55.85 34.97 133.50
N SER A 2 56.49 35.86 132.75
CA SER A 2 56.33 36.07 131.31
C SER A 2 57.02 34.98 130.49
N GLY A 3 56.68 34.89 129.20
CA GLY A 3 57.45 34.22 128.14
C GLY A 3 56.66 33.09 127.47
N ALA A 4 56.07 33.32 126.29
CA ALA A 4 56.67 33.09 124.97
C ALA A 4 56.63 31.58 124.61
N GLU A 5 56.12 31.07 123.49
CA GLU A 5 56.04 31.59 122.12
C GLU A 5 54.91 30.91 121.34
N SER A 6 54.22 31.71 120.55
CA SER A 6 53.37 31.32 119.42
C SER A 6 54.24 31.28 118.17
N CYS A 7 54.35 30.15 117.46
CA CYS A 7 54.74 30.12 116.04
C CYS A 7 54.67 28.71 115.42
N THR A 8 53.49 28.22 115.05
CA THR A 8 53.31 27.11 114.08
C THR A 8 51.92 27.08 113.45
N GLU A 9 51.31 28.26 113.25
CA GLU A 9 50.21 28.43 112.30
C GLU A 9 50.75 29.33 111.18
N LEU A 10 50.63 28.88 109.92
CA LEU A 10 51.03 29.52 108.63
C LEU A 10 52.12 28.78 107.83
N ALA A 11 51.96 27.47 107.59
CA ALA A 11 52.75 26.80 106.55
C ALA A 11 52.09 25.61 105.81
N GLU A 12 50.77 25.39 105.90
CA GLU A 12 50.10 24.32 105.13
C GLU A 12 48.89 24.82 104.29
N CYS A 13 48.88 26.10 103.94
CA CYS A 13 47.94 26.65 102.94
C CYS A 13 48.67 27.03 101.64
N ALA A 14 49.56 26.16 101.16
CA ALA A 14 50.28 26.37 99.89
C ALA A 14 50.57 25.07 99.11
N GLN A 15 49.90 23.95 99.42
CA GLN A 15 50.06 22.70 98.64
C GLN A 15 48.86 22.34 97.75
N SER A 16 47.79 23.15 97.74
CA SER A 16 46.63 22.94 96.84
C SER A 16 46.76 23.71 95.50
N SER A 17 47.97 24.06 95.09
CA SER A 17 48.21 24.77 93.82
C SER A 17 49.37 24.16 93.04
N ARG A 18 49.21 22.89 92.65
CA ARG A 18 49.97 22.32 91.52
C ARG A 18 49.16 21.23 90.82
N ARG A 19 48.01 21.63 90.26
CA ARG A 19 47.41 20.94 89.11
C ARG A 19 48.49 20.75 88.05
N LYS A 20 48.97 19.52 87.87
CA LYS A 20 49.79 19.09 86.73
C LYS A 20 49.18 17.81 86.15
N ASN A 21 48.18 18.03 85.30
CA ASN A 21 47.91 17.32 84.05
C ASN A 21 48.59 15.94 83.87
N LEU A 22 48.06 14.91 84.53
CA LEU A 22 48.16 13.54 84.03
C LEU A 22 46.76 13.15 83.56
N PRO A 23 46.55 12.90 82.25
CA PRO A 23 45.25 12.44 81.79
C PRO A 23 44.93 11.14 82.53
N ASN A 24 43.76 11.08 83.16
CA ASN A 24 43.29 9.86 83.79
C ASN A 24 43.27 8.75 82.73
N PRO A 25 43.85 7.55 82.95
CA PRO A 25 43.87 6.46 81.96
C PRO A 25 42.47 6.11 81.42
N LEU A 26 41.42 6.32 82.22
CA LEU A 26 40.03 6.17 81.77
C LEU A 26 39.61 7.24 80.74
N GLU A 27 40.06 8.49 80.89
CA GLU A 27 39.77 9.58 79.94
C GLU A 27 40.46 9.35 78.59
N GLN A 28 41.69 8.83 78.59
CA GLN A 28 42.39 8.46 77.35
C GLN A 28 41.65 7.33 76.62
N LYS A 29 41.16 6.34 77.37
CA LYS A 29 40.36 5.25 76.81
C LYS A 29 39.03 5.74 76.24
N ILE A 30 38.35 6.66 76.92
CA ILE A 30 37.12 7.31 76.44
C ILE A 30 37.38 8.03 75.11
N LYS A 31 38.42 8.87 75.04
CA LYS A 31 38.79 9.60 73.82
C LYS A 31 39.08 8.66 72.63
N TYR A 32 39.79 7.57 72.89
CA TYR A 32 40.07 6.56 71.86
C TYR A 32 38.78 5.89 71.34
N LEU A 33 37.87 5.50 72.24
CA LEU A 33 36.59 4.90 71.85
C LEU A 33 35.67 5.89 71.13
N GLU A 34 35.68 7.16 71.53
CA GLU A 34 34.96 8.22 70.81
C GLU A 34 35.48 8.39 69.38
N GLN A 35 36.81 8.31 69.19
CA GLN A 35 37.43 8.37 67.87
C GLN A 35 37.03 7.16 67.02
N GLN A 36 37.11 5.94 67.56
CA GLN A 36 36.65 4.73 66.86
C GLN A 36 35.16 4.78 66.51
N ARG A 37 34.30 5.30 67.41
CA ARG A 37 32.87 5.50 67.14
C ARG A 37 32.65 6.46 65.97
N LYS A 38 33.41 7.56 65.90
CA LYS A 38 33.33 8.52 64.79
C LYS A 38 33.75 7.88 63.47
N GLU A 39 34.88 7.17 63.45
CA GLU A 39 35.36 6.46 62.27
C GLU A 39 34.35 5.41 61.79
N LEU A 40 33.74 4.65 62.71
CA LEU A 40 32.73 3.67 62.38
C LEU A 40 31.44 4.30 61.82
N LEU A 41 31.03 5.45 62.37
CA LEU A 41 29.91 6.24 61.84
C LEU A 41 30.21 6.77 60.44
N GLU A 42 31.44 7.23 60.18
CA GLU A 42 31.85 7.73 58.87
C GLU A 42 31.85 6.61 57.82
N VAL A 43 32.41 5.43 58.15
CA VAL A 43 32.35 4.25 57.27
C VAL A 43 30.89 3.84 57.02
N ASN A 44 30.03 3.83 58.05
CA ASN A 44 28.62 3.52 57.88
C ASN A 44 27.91 4.54 56.96
N GLN A 45 28.22 5.83 57.08
CA GLN A 45 27.69 6.88 56.21
C GLN A 45 28.14 6.68 54.75
N GLN A 46 29.42 6.39 54.52
CA GLN A 46 29.94 6.11 53.19
C GLN A 46 29.26 4.88 52.57
N TRP A 47 29.12 3.79 53.34
CA TRP A 47 28.41 2.59 52.89
C TRP A 47 26.95 2.87 52.55
N ASN A 48 26.24 3.62 53.39
CA ASN A 48 24.86 4.02 53.12
C ASN A 48 24.76 4.85 51.84
N GLN A 49 25.70 5.78 51.62
CA GLN A 49 25.74 6.59 50.40
C GLN A 49 25.99 5.73 49.16
N GLN A 50 26.98 4.84 49.20
CA GLN A 50 27.28 3.93 48.08
C GLN A 50 26.09 3.01 47.77
N PHE A 51 25.46 2.45 48.81
CA PHE A 51 24.28 1.61 48.64
C PHE A 51 23.12 2.38 48.01
N ARG A 52 22.84 3.61 48.46
CA ARG A 52 21.78 4.46 47.87
C ARG A 52 22.09 4.79 46.41
N SER A 53 23.30 5.26 46.11
CA SER A 53 23.73 5.57 44.74
C SER A 53 23.60 4.37 43.81
N MET A 54 24.03 3.19 44.27
CA MET A 54 23.94 1.94 43.52
C MET A 54 22.48 1.50 43.32
N LYS A 55 21.66 1.56 44.38
CA LYS A 55 20.23 1.21 44.31
C LYS A 55 19.49 2.08 43.31
N GLU A 56 19.67 3.40 43.38
CA GLU A 56 19.04 4.34 42.45
C GLU A 56 19.47 4.09 41.00
N LEU A 57 20.74 3.75 40.77
CA LEU A 57 21.24 3.42 39.43
C LEU A 57 20.52 2.20 38.86
N TYR A 58 20.39 1.13 39.64
CA TYR A 58 19.72 -0.08 39.19
C TYR A 58 18.20 0.10 39.09
N GLU A 59 17.57 0.86 39.98
CA GLU A 59 16.15 1.22 39.86
C GLU A 59 15.88 1.99 38.57
N ARG A 60 16.73 2.98 38.24
CA ARG A 60 16.68 3.68 36.95
C ARG A 60 16.88 2.72 35.78
N LYS A 61 17.83 1.79 35.87
CA LYS A 61 18.08 0.82 34.80
C LYS A 61 16.91 -0.13 34.57
N VAL A 62 16.29 -0.61 35.65
CA VAL A 62 15.10 -1.46 35.59
C VAL A 62 13.92 -0.70 34.98
N ALA A 63 13.71 0.56 35.36
CA ALA A 63 12.67 1.40 34.77
C ALA A 63 12.91 1.61 33.26
N GLU A 64 14.14 1.92 32.86
CA GLU A 64 14.52 2.06 31.44
C GLU A 64 14.22 0.78 30.65
N LEU A 65 14.65 -0.38 31.16
CA LEU A 65 14.41 -1.66 30.50
C LEU A 65 12.92 -2.01 30.40
N LYS A 66 12.13 -1.74 31.45
CA LYS A 66 10.67 -1.91 31.40
C LYS A 66 10.04 -1.03 30.32
N THR A 67 10.40 0.25 30.26
CA THR A 67 9.87 1.15 29.21
C THR A 67 10.25 0.71 27.80
N LYS A 68 11.47 0.17 27.60
CA LYS A 68 11.91 -0.38 26.31
C LYS A 68 11.19 -1.68 25.94
N LEU A 69 10.92 -2.53 26.93
CA LEU A 69 10.15 -3.75 26.74
C LEU A 69 8.73 -3.40 26.31
N ASP A 70 8.03 -2.55 27.07
CA ASP A 70 6.66 -2.14 26.75
C ASP A 70 6.58 -1.46 25.37
N ALA A 71 7.59 -0.65 25.01
CA ALA A 71 7.66 -0.04 23.68
C ALA A 71 7.84 -1.08 22.56
N SER A 72 8.69 -2.09 22.78
CA SER A 72 8.91 -3.17 21.84
C SER A 72 7.68 -4.07 21.69
N GLU A 73 7.00 -4.39 22.79
CA GLU A 73 5.76 -5.18 22.79
C GLU A 73 4.64 -4.46 22.01
N ARG A 74 4.47 -3.15 22.23
CA ARG A 74 3.51 -2.36 21.44
C ARG A 74 3.85 -2.35 19.96
N PHE A 75 5.13 -2.21 19.61
CA PHE A 75 5.58 -2.25 18.22
C PHE A 75 5.32 -3.62 17.56
N LEU A 76 5.59 -4.71 18.27
CA LEU A 76 5.28 -6.06 17.80
C LEU A 76 3.78 -6.27 17.61
N GLY A 77 2.96 -5.80 18.55
CA GLY A 77 1.50 -5.85 18.43
C GLY A 77 0.99 -5.12 17.17
N THR A 78 1.51 -3.92 16.89
CA THR A 78 1.14 -3.20 15.66
C THR A 78 1.57 -3.93 14.39
N LEU A 79 2.77 -4.53 14.39
CA LEU A 79 3.28 -5.28 13.23
C LEU A 79 2.45 -6.56 12.99
N GLU A 80 2.03 -7.24 14.05
CA GLU A 80 1.15 -8.40 13.96
C GLU A 80 -0.23 -8.04 13.43
N GLU A 81 -0.80 -6.91 13.88
CA GLU A 81 -2.07 -6.39 13.35
C GLU A 81 -1.97 -6.05 11.86
N GLU A 82 -0.92 -5.35 11.43
CA GLU A 82 -0.67 -5.03 10.02
C GLU A 82 -0.52 -6.28 9.16
N ARG A 83 0.18 -7.30 9.65
CA ARG A 83 0.30 -8.61 8.97
C ARG A 83 -1.06 -9.29 8.83
N LEU A 84 -1.87 -9.32 9.89
CA LEU A 84 -3.21 -9.90 9.85
C LEU A 84 -4.14 -9.13 8.92
N GLN A 85 -4.06 -7.80 8.91
CA GLN A 85 -4.85 -6.96 8.02
C GLN A 85 -4.45 -7.17 6.55
N SER A 86 -3.15 -7.27 6.27
CA SER A 86 -2.64 -7.58 4.93
C SER A 86 -3.13 -8.93 4.45
N GLN A 87 -3.09 -9.96 5.29
CA GLN A 87 -3.63 -11.28 4.96
C GLN A 87 -5.14 -11.23 4.66
N ARG A 88 -5.92 -10.52 5.48
CA ARG A 88 -7.36 -10.34 5.26
C ARG A 88 -7.65 -9.64 3.93
N GLU A 89 -6.82 -8.67 3.53
CA GLU A 89 -7.00 -7.97 2.25
C GLU A 89 -6.62 -8.86 1.07
N ILE A 90 -5.55 -9.65 1.17
CA ILE A 90 -5.19 -10.67 0.18
C ILE A 90 -6.35 -11.66 0.00
N ASP A 91 -6.95 -12.15 1.09
CA ASP A 91 -8.08 -13.08 1.04
C ASP A 91 -9.34 -12.44 0.41
N ARG A 92 -9.58 -11.15 0.67
CA ARG A 92 -10.66 -10.39 0.02
C ARG A 92 -10.40 -10.23 -1.47
N GLN A 93 -9.17 -9.89 -1.87
CA GLN A 93 -8.78 -9.75 -3.26
C GLN A 93 -8.91 -11.09 -4.00
N HIS A 94 -8.46 -12.19 -3.40
CA HIS A 94 -8.64 -13.53 -3.96
C HIS A 94 -10.11 -13.89 -4.16
N ARG A 95 -11.01 -13.53 -3.22
CA ARG A 95 -12.46 -13.73 -3.41
C ARG A 95 -13.01 -12.92 -4.58
N ARG A 96 -12.66 -11.64 -4.68
CA ARG A 96 -13.05 -10.76 -5.79
C ARG A 96 -12.60 -11.34 -7.15
N THR A 97 -11.35 -11.80 -7.24
CA THR A 97 -10.82 -12.41 -8.47
C THR A 97 -11.55 -13.70 -8.83
N ARG A 98 -11.84 -14.58 -7.86
CA ARG A 98 -12.62 -15.80 -8.10
C ARG A 98 -14.04 -15.50 -8.59
N GLU A 99 -14.71 -14.51 -7.99
CA GLU A 99 -16.05 -14.10 -8.41
C GLU A 99 -16.06 -13.49 -9.81
N ARG A 100 -15.02 -12.72 -10.17
CA ARG A 100 -14.85 -12.17 -11.51
C ARG A 100 -14.67 -13.29 -12.54
N LEU A 101 -13.76 -14.24 -12.28
CA LEU A 101 -13.55 -15.40 -13.15
C LEU A 101 -14.85 -16.19 -13.36
N ARG A 102 -15.60 -16.43 -12.29
CA ARG A 102 -16.89 -17.14 -12.37
C ARG A 102 -17.92 -16.40 -13.23
N ARG A 103 -17.92 -15.06 -13.22
CA ARG A 103 -18.79 -14.26 -14.10
C ARG A 103 -18.36 -14.36 -15.56
N GLU A 104 -17.06 -14.22 -15.82
CA GLU A 104 -16.49 -14.33 -17.16
C GLU A 104 -16.72 -15.73 -17.76
N GLU A 105 -16.64 -16.80 -16.96
CA GLU A 105 -16.96 -18.16 -17.41
C GLU A 105 -18.43 -18.31 -17.83
N LYS A 106 -19.37 -17.76 -17.03
CA LYS A 106 -20.80 -17.79 -17.38
C LYS A 106 -21.10 -16.98 -18.64
N GLU A 107 -20.47 -15.82 -18.79
CA GLU A 107 -20.61 -14.99 -19.98
C GLU A 107 -20.06 -15.72 -21.22
N LYS A 108 -18.87 -16.33 -21.11
CA LYS A 108 -18.29 -17.16 -22.18
C LYS A 108 -19.22 -18.32 -22.56
N GLU A 109 -19.83 -18.99 -21.58
CA GLU A 109 -20.80 -20.06 -21.85
C GLU A 109 -22.03 -19.53 -22.59
N SER A 110 -22.56 -18.37 -22.19
CA SER A 110 -23.69 -17.71 -22.87
C SER A 110 -23.35 -17.33 -24.31
N LEU A 111 -22.22 -16.65 -24.52
CA LEU A 111 -21.76 -16.26 -25.85
C LEU A 111 -21.51 -17.47 -26.76
N ASN A 112 -21.00 -18.57 -26.21
CA ASN A 112 -20.80 -19.79 -26.98
C ASN A 112 -22.13 -20.42 -27.43
N LYS A 113 -23.15 -20.39 -26.56
CA LYS A 113 -24.52 -20.82 -26.93
C LYS A 113 -25.07 -19.95 -28.06
N GLU A 114 -24.95 -18.63 -27.95
CA GLU A 114 -25.40 -17.70 -28.99
C GLU A 114 -24.65 -17.91 -30.32
N LEU A 115 -23.33 -18.08 -30.27
CA LEU A 115 -22.51 -18.37 -31.44
C LEU A 115 -22.97 -19.67 -32.13
N HIS A 116 -23.28 -20.71 -31.35
CA HIS A 116 -23.81 -21.95 -31.91
C HIS A 116 -25.16 -21.72 -32.61
N GLU A 117 -26.09 -20.96 -32.02
CA GLU A 117 -27.39 -20.69 -32.65
C GLU A 117 -27.22 -19.86 -33.93
N LEU A 118 -26.42 -18.80 -33.90
CA LEU A 118 -26.09 -18.01 -35.09
C LEU A 118 -25.44 -18.86 -36.20
N LYS A 119 -24.62 -19.84 -35.84
CA LYS A 119 -24.02 -20.78 -36.80
C LYS A 119 -25.09 -21.66 -37.49
N LYS A 120 -26.11 -22.11 -36.74
CA LYS A 120 -27.24 -22.86 -37.32
C LYS A 120 -28.05 -21.97 -38.25
N GLU A 121 -28.37 -20.75 -37.82
CA GLU A 121 -29.12 -19.79 -38.63
C GLU A 121 -28.38 -19.44 -39.93
N ASN A 122 -27.07 -19.17 -39.85
CA ASN A 122 -26.25 -18.88 -41.03
C ASN A 122 -26.27 -20.05 -42.03
N LYS A 123 -26.25 -21.30 -41.54
CA LYS A 123 -26.37 -22.49 -42.39
C LYS A 123 -27.73 -22.52 -43.11
N LEU A 124 -28.82 -22.28 -42.39
CA LEU A 124 -30.17 -22.24 -42.96
C LEU A 124 -30.32 -21.12 -44.00
N LEU A 125 -29.75 -19.93 -43.72
CA LEU A 125 -29.76 -18.81 -44.67
C LEU A 125 -28.97 -19.13 -45.94
N LYS A 126 -27.82 -19.81 -45.83
CA LYS A 126 -27.06 -20.28 -46.99
C LYS A 126 -27.86 -21.25 -47.86
N GLU A 127 -28.57 -22.20 -47.25
CA GLU A 127 -29.44 -23.14 -47.96
C GLU A 127 -30.62 -22.41 -48.66
N LYS A 128 -31.27 -21.46 -47.97
CA LYS A 128 -32.31 -20.61 -48.57
C LYS A 128 -31.79 -19.79 -49.75
N ASN A 129 -30.59 -19.21 -49.63
CA ASN A 129 -29.97 -18.44 -50.69
C ASN A 129 -29.64 -19.33 -51.91
N ALA A 130 -29.09 -20.52 -51.67
CA ALA A 130 -28.83 -21.49 -52.73
C ALA A 130 -30.13 -21.88 -53.48
N LEU A 131 -31.22 -22.15 -52.75
CA LEU A 131 -32.52 -22.45 -53.36
C LEU A 131 -33.07 -21.26 -54.16
N ALA A 132 -32.94 -20.04 -53.64
CA ALA A 132 -33.36 -18.83 -54.34
C ALA A 132 -32.56 -18.64 -55.66
N ASN A 133 -31.25 -18.90 -55.63
CA ASN A 133 -30.42 -18.86 -56.84
C ASN A 133 -30.80 -19.94 -57.85
N GLN A 134 -31.12 -21.16 -57.41
CA GLN A 134 -31.60 -22.20 -58.32
C GLN A 134 -32.92 -21.80 -59.00
N LYS A 135 -33.86 -21.20 -58.25
CA LYS A 135 -35.10 -20.66 -58.82
C LYS A 135 -34.82 -19.53 -59.80
N LYS A 136 -33.91 -18.61 -59.45
CA LYS A 136 -33.47 -17.53 -60.36
C LYS A 136 -32.94 -18.09 -61.68
N GLN A 137 -32.05 -19.09 -61.63
CA GLN A 137 -31.52 -19.76 -62.81
C GLN A 137 -32.62 -20.43 -63.65
N HIS A 138 -33.57 -21.10 -63.01
CA HIS A 138 -34.72 -21.68 -63.71
C HIS A 138 -35.52 -20.62 -64.47
N PHE A 139 -35.85 -19.50 -63.82
CA PHE A 139 -36.55 -18.40 -64.48
C PHE A 139 -35.72 -17.75 -65.59
N GLU A 140 -34.41 -17.60 -65.42
CA GLU A 140 -33.53 -17.10 -66.48
C GLU A 140 -33.52 -18.03 -67.71
N CYS A 141 -33.47 -19.35 -67.50
CA CYS A 141 -33.57 -20.32 -68.59
C CYS A 141 -34.94 -20.23 -69.29
N GLU A 142 -36.01 -20.08 -68.52
CA GLU A 142 -37.36 -19.95 -69.06
C GLU A 142 -37.54 -18.65 -69.85
N ILE A 143 -37.04 -17.53 -69.34
CA ILE A 143 -37.02 -16.25 -70.07
C ILE A 143 -36.23 -16.39 -71.38
N LYS A 144 -35.05 -17.03 -71.35
CA LYS A 144 -34.27 -17.29 -72.57
C LYS A 144 -35.05 -18.13 -73.58
N ARG A 145 -35.74 -19.18 -73.12
CA ARG A 145 -36.59 -20.04 -73.96
C ARG A 145 -37.75 -19.25 -74.59
N LEU A 146 -38.45 -18.46 -73.78
CA LEU A 146 -39.57 -17.63 -74.24
C LEU A 146 -39.12 -16.54 -75.21
N ASN A 147 -38.02 -15.84 -74.91
CA ASN A 147 -37.44 -14.84 -75.82
C ASN A 147 -37.03 -15.46 -77.17
N LYS A 148 -36.50 -16.69 -77.15
CA LYS A 148 -36.16 -17.42 -78.36
C LYS A 148 -37.41 -17.77 -79.18
N ALA A 149 -38.45 -18.30 -78.53
CA ALA A 149 -39.73 -18.60 -79.18
C ALA A 149 -40.37 -17.33 -79.78
N LEU A 150 -40.32 -16.21 -79.05
CA LEU A 150 -40.80 -14.91 -79.53
C LEU A 150 -40.01 -14.43 -80.75
N GLN A 151 -38.67 -14.49 -80.72
CA GLN A 151 -37.84 -14.13 -81.87
C GLN A 151 -38.12 -15.02 -83.09
N ASP A 152 -38.36 -16.31 -82.89
CA ASP A 152 -38.65 -17.24 -83.98
C ASP A 152 -40.05 -16.99 -84.56
N ALA A 153 -41.05 -16.67 -83.73
CA ALA A 153 -42.37 -16.22 -84.18
C ALA A 153 -42.29 -14.90 -84.98
N LEU A 154 -41.56 -13.90 -84.47
CA LEU A 154 -41.34 -12.64 -85.19
C LEU A 154 -40.61 -12.85 -86.52
N LYS A 155 -39.63 -13.76 -86.60
CA LYS A 155 -38.97 -14.10 -87.88
C LYS A 155 -39.92 -14.76 -88.89
N MET A 156 -40.92 -15.48 -88.41
CA MET A 156 -41.96 -16.08 -89.26
C MET A 156 -42.97 -15.03 -89.73
N GLU A 157 -43.34 -14.08 -88.87
CA GLU A 157 -44.28 -12.98 -89.21
C GLU A 157 -43.63 -11.87 -90.07
N CYS A 158 -42.32 -11.60 -89.89
CA CYS A 158 -41.53 -10.63 -90.69
C CYS A 158 -41.19 -11.11 -92.12
N SER A 159 -41.71 -12.26 -92.56
CA SER A 159 -41.68 -12.65 -93.98
C SER A 159 -42.90 -12.12 -94.77
N SER A 160 -43.75 -11.31 -94.12
CA SER A 160 -44.79 -10.49 -94.75
C SER A 160 -44.69 -9.04 -94.25
N PRO A 161 -44.99 -8.02 -95.08
CA PRO A 161 -44.94 -6.64 -94.63
C PRO A 161 -46.21 -6.35 -93.81
N SER A 162 -46.06 -6.22 -92.49
CA SER A 162 -47.07 -5.55 -91.68
C SER A 162 -46.45 -4.36 -90.99
N GLU A 163 -46.97 -3.24 -91.43
CA GLU A 163 -46.76 -1.88 -90.99
C GLU A 163 -47.25 -1.69 -89.55
N ASP A 164 -46.56 -0.78 -88.87
CA ASP A 164 -47.07 0.09 -87.81
C ASP A 164 -47.18 -0.46 -86.37
N CYS A 165 -46.28 0.02 -85.50
CA CYS A 165 -46.63 0.69 -84.24
C CYS A 165 -45.34 1.13 -83.51
N LEU A 166 -44.70 2.15 -84.06
CA LEU A 166 -43.70 2.96 -83.38
C LEU A 166 -44.44 3.95 -82.47
N GLY A 167 -44.11 4.01 -81.17
CA GLY A 167 -44.31 5.25 -80.41
C GLY A 167 -45.00 5.22 -79.04
N LYS A 168 -45.12 4.07 -78.33
CA LYS A 168 -45.67 4.09 -76.95
C LYS A 168 -44.67 3.73 -75.82
N SER A 169 -43.45 3.33 -76.15
CA SER A 169 -42.51 2.73 -75.17
C SER A 169 -41.70 3.73 -74.32
N GLU A 170 -41.39 4.93 -74.82
CA GLU A 170 -40.49 5.86 -74.10
C GLU A 170 -41.16 6.50 -72.87
N ALA A 171 -42.47 6.77 -72.94
CA ALA A 171 -43.21 7.41 -71.86
C ALA A 171 -43.48 6.49 -70.66
N GLU A 172 -43.56 5.17 -70.87
CA GLU A 172 -43.69 4.18 -69.78
C GLU A 172 -42.34 3.90 -69.11
N CYS A 173 -41.24 3.83 -69.88
CA CYS A 173 -39.88 3.70 -69.36
C CYS A 173 -39.48 4.90 -68.48
N SER A 174 -39.74 6.13 -68.96
CA SER A 174 -39.51 7.36 -68.17
C SER A 174 -40.36 7.41 -66.89
N ARG A 175 -41.59 6.88 -66.92
CA ARG A 175 -42.46 6.81 -65.75
C ARG A 175 -41.95 5.80 -64.71
N GLU A 176 -41.35 4.70 -65.14
CA GLU A 176 -40.78 3.68 -64.27
C GLU A 176 -39.46 4.13 -63.65
N GLU A 177 -38.59 4.76 -64.43
CA GLU A 177 -37.37 5.43 -63.94
C GLU A 177 -37.71 6.45 -62.85
N MET A 178 -38.69 7.33 -63.10
CA MET A 178 -39.16 8.32 -62.12
C MET A 178 -39.69 7.68 -60.82
N ARG A 179 -40.34 6.51 -60.89
CA ARG A 179 -40.75 5.78 -59.68
C ARG A 179 -39.55 5.26 -58.90
N THR A 180 -38.54 4.73 -59.58
CA THR A 180 -37.32 4.26 -58.92
C THR A 180 -36.55 5.39 -58.25
N GLU A 181 -36.43 6.54 -58.92
CA GLU A 181 -35.82 7.74 -58.36
C GLU A 181 -36.58 8.22 -57.12
N MET A 182 -37.92 8.22 -57.17
CA MET A 182 -38.74 8.61 -56.03
C MET A 182 -38.56 7.66 -54.83
N GLU A 183 -38.43 6.35 -55.07
CA GLU A 183 -38.18 5.37 -54.01
C GLU A 183 -36.78 5.51 -53.42
N VAL A 184 -35.76 5.79 -54.24
CA VAL A 184 -34.38 6.06 -53.78
C VAL A 184 -34.35 7.31 -52.91
N LEU A 185 -35.00 8.40 -53.32
CA LEU A 185 -35.09 9.62 -52.53
C LEU A 185 -35.81 9.38 -51.20
N LYS A 186 -36.87 8.56 -51.20
CA LYS A 186 -37.60 8.19 -49.99
C LYS A 186 -36.72 7.39 -49.02
N GLN A 187 -35.96 6.42 -49.53
CA GLN A 187 -34.97 5.70 -48.72
C GLN A 187 -33.86 6.62 -48.21
N GLN A 188 -33.39 7.57 -49.02
CA GLN A 188 -32.38 8.53 -48.62
C GLN A 188 -32.84 9.44 -47.46
N VAL A 189 -34.09 9.92 -47.52
CA VAL A 189 -34.69 10.70 -46.41
C VAL A 189 -34.78 9.85 -45.15
N GLN A 190 -35.21 8.58 -45.28
CA GLN A 190 -35.29 7.67 -44.15
C GLN A 190 -33.92 7.44 -43.49
N ILE A 191 -32.86 7.23 -44.29
CA ILE A 191 -31.49 7.07 -43.79
C ILE A 191 -31.05 8.34 -43.04
N TYR A 192 -31.29 9.53 -43.60
CA TYR A 192 -30.93 10.78 -42.92
C TYR A 192 -31.72 11.02 -41.63
N GLU A 193 -32.98 10.62 -41.58
CA GLU A 193 -33.75 10.68 -40.33
C GLU A 193 -33.19 9.75 -39.26
N GLU A 194 -32.81 8.53 -39.64
CA GLU A 194 -32.18 7.55 -38.75
C GLU A 194 -30.83 8.05 -38.24
N ASP A 195 -29.99 8.57 -39.13
CA ASP A 195 -28.69 9.16 -38.79
C ASP A 195 -28.85 10.37 -37.86
N PHE A 196 -29.81 11.26 -38.13
CA PHE A 196 -30.08 12.41 -37.27
C PHE A 196 -30.52 11.99 -35.87
N LYS A 197 -31.41 10.99 -35.76
CA LYS A 197 -31.84 10.45 -34.45
C LYS A 197 -30.68 9.81 -33.72
N LYS A 198 -29.82 9.08 -34.42
CA LYS A 198 -28.65 8.44 -33.83
C LYS A 198 -27.64 9.47 -33.33
N GLU A 199 -27.28 10.46 -34.15
CA GLU A 199 -26.41 11.59 -33.79
C GLU A 199 -26.95 12.34 -32.57
N ARG A 200 -28.28 12.58 -32.53
CA ARG A 200 -28.96 13.19 -31.38
C ARG A 200 -28.78 12.36 -30.12
N SER A 201 -29.02 11.05 -30.18
CA SER A 201 -28.89 10.13 -29.05
C SER A 201 -27.44 10.00 -28.55
N ASP A 202 -26.48 9.96 -29.47
CA ASP A 202 -25.05 9.90 -29.14
C ASP A 202 -24.59 11.19 -28.46
N ARG A 203 -25.10 12.34 -28.92
CA ARG A 203 -24.84 13.63 -28.29
C ARG A 203 -25.43 13.73 -26.87
N GLU A 204 -26.61 13.18 -26.65
CA GLU A 204 -27.22 13.13 -25.32
C GLU A 204 -26.44 12.22 -24.37
N ARG A 205 -26.02 11.02 -24.83
CA ARG A 205 -25.15 10.12 -24.06
C ARG A 205 -23.82 10.79 -23.69
N LEU A 206 -23.14 11.39 -24.66
CA LEU A 206 -21.87 12.10 -24.42
C LEU A 206 -22.04 13.28 -23.45
N ASN A 207 -23.18 13.98 -23.50
CA ASN A 207 -23.45 15.06 -22.57
C ASN A 207 -23.67 14.55 -21.13
N GLN A 208 -24.34 13.40 -20.97
CA GLN A 208 -24.48 12.74 -19.66
C GLN A 208 -23.11 12.31 -19.11
N GLU A 209 -22.28 11.63 -19.92
CA GLU A 209 -20.92 11.24 -19.51
C GLU A 209 -20.07 12.46 -19.11
N LYS A 210 -20.19 13.56 -19.85
CA LYS A 210 -19.52 14.83 -19.53
C LYS A 210 -19.98 15.37 -18.17
N GLU A 211 -21.28 15.36 -17.87
CA GLU A 211 -21.83 15.82 -16.61
C GLU A 211 -21.38 14.94 -15.43
N GLU A 212 -21.38 13.61 -15.61
CA GLU A 212 -20.88 12.66 -14.62
C GLU A 212 -19.38 12.89 -14.33
N LEU A 213 -18.56 13.01 -15.38
CA LEU A 213 -17.14 13.31 -15.25
C LEU A 213 -16.91 14.66 -14.54
N GLN A 214 -17.72 15.67 -14.85
CA GLN A 214 -17.65 16.96 -14.19
C GLN A 214 -17.99 16.85 -12.69
N GLN A 215 -18.98 16.03 -12.32
CA GLN A 215 -19.32 15.78 -10.92
C GLN A 215 -18.22 15.01 -10.17
N ILE A 216 -17.63 13.99 -10.81
CA ILE A 216 -16.48 13.25 -10.27
C ILE A 216 -15.28 14.18 -10.07
N ASN A 217 -15.03 15.08 -11.01
CA ASN A 217 -13.96 16.05 -10.90
C ASN A 217 -14.18 17.02 -9.72
N GLN A 218 -15.39 17.58 -9.58
CA GLN A 218 -15.74 18.48 -8.48
C GLN A 218 -15.63 17.80 -7.11
N THR A 219 -16.09 16.55 -7.00
CA THR A 219 -15.98 15.78 -5.75
C THR A 219 -14.53 15.46 -5.41
N SER A 220 -13.72 15.07 -6.40
CA SER A 220 -12.28 14.83 -6.24
C SER A 220 -11.55 16.10 -5.81
N GLN A 221 -11.86 17.25 -6.42
CA GLN A 221 -11.28 18.55 -6.05
C GLN A 221 -11.65 18.92 -4.60
N SER A 222 -12.89 18.65 -4.19
CA SER A 222 -13.35 18.90 -2.82
C SER A 222 -12.62 18.02 -1.80
N GLN A 223 -12.36 16.75 -2.14
CA GLN A 223 -11.57 15.84 -1.31
C GLN A 223 -10.11 16.29 -1.21
N LEU A 224 -9.49 16.71 -2.32
CA LEU A 224 -8.14 17.27 -2.34
C LEU A 224 -8.04 18.51 -1.46
N ASN A 225 -9.00 19.42 -1.55
CA ASN A 225 -9.04 20.62 -0.71
C ASN A 225 -9.17 20.27 0.78
N LYS A 226 -9.97 19.26 1.12
CA LYS A 226 -10.10 18.75 2.50
C LYS A 226 -8.77 18.18 3.01
N LEU A 227 -8.13 17.29 2.25
CA LEU A 227 -6.83 16.72 2.60
C LEU A 227 -5.74 17.78 2.70
N ASN A 228 -5.72 18.75 1.79
CA ASN A 228 -4.78 19.87 1.82
C ASN A 228 -4.95 20.71 3.09
N SER A 229 -6.20 20.98 3.50
CA SER A 229 -6.50 21.68 4.75
C SER A 229 -6.03 20.88 5.98
N GLN A 230 -6.20 19.55 5.97
CA GLN A 230 -5.70 18.66 7.01
C GLN A 230 -4.16 18.65 7.06
N ILE A 231 -3.50 18.57 5.91
CA ILE A 231 -2.03 18.62 5.81
C ILE A 231 -1.51 19.93 6.39
N LYS A 232 -2.12 21.07 6.04
CA LYS A 232 -1.75 22.38 6.61
C LYS A 232 -1.94 22.40 8.12
N ALA A 233 -3.04 21.88 8.65
CA ALA A 233 -3.27 21.79 10.09
C ALA A 233 -2.19 20.93 10.79
N CYS A 234 -1.88 19.76 10.24
CA CYS A 234 -0.82 18.88 10.73
C CYS A 234 0.57 19.56 10.66
N GLN A 235 0.85 20.32 9.59
CA GLN A 235 2.09 21.09 9.46
C GLN A 235 2.21 22.15 10.56
N MET A 236 1.14 22.91 10.83
CA MET A 236 1.14 23.93 11.89
C MET A 236 1.36 23.31 13.28
N GLU A 237 0.73 22.17 13.57
CA GLU A 237 0.97 21.44 14.82
C GLU A 237 2.41 20.91 14.91
N LYS A 238 2.96 20.38 13.81
CA LYS A 238 4.37 19.98 13.75
C LYS A 238 5.30 21.16 14.04
N GLU A 239 5.11 22.31 13.41
CA GLU A 239 5.91 23.51 13.67
C GLU A 239 5.79 23.99 15.12
N LYS A 240 4.58 23.94 15.69
CA LYS A 240 4.33 24.30 17.09
C LYS A 240 5.09 23.38 18.04
N LEU A 241 5.06 22.07 17.81
CA LEU A 241 5.82 21.08 18.59
C LEU A 241 7.32 21.27 18.41
N GLU A 242 7.81 21.56 17.19
CA GLU A 242 9.21 21.89 16.96
C GLU A 242 9.65 23.16 17.68
N ARG A 243 8.81 24.20 17.73
CA ARG A 243 9.08 25.42 18.50
C ARG A 243 9.13 25.11 20.00
N GLN A 244 8.21 24.30 20.52
CA GLN A 244 8.25 23.85 21.91
C GLN A 244 9.54 23.07 22.20
N LEU A 245 9.93 22.14 21.32
CA LEU A 245 11.16 21.38 21.45
C LEU A 245 12.40 22.29 21.47
N LYS A 246 12.46 23.29 20.58
CA LYS A 246 13.55 24.28 20.53
C LYS A 246 13.54 25.22 21.74
N GLN A 247 12.39 25.56 22.31
CA GLN A 247 12.31 26.32 23.57
C GLN A 247 12.78 25.50 24.77
N HIS A 248 12.46 24.20 24.81
CA HIS A 248 13.01 23.27 25.79
C HIS A 248 14.51 22.98 25.56
N HIS A 249 15.02 23.22 24.34
CA HIS A 249 16.45 23.16 23.99
C HIS A 249 17.05 24.57 23.82
N SER A 250 17.19 25.33 24.90
CA SER A 250 18.09 26.50 24.94
C SER A 250 19.56 26.03 25.03
N PRO A 251 20.56 26.76 24.49
CA PRO A 251 21.85 26.19 24.12
C PRO A 251 22.79 26.15 25.33
N GLN A 252 22.96 24.98 25.94
CA GLN A 252 24.14 24.72 26.77
C GLN A 252 24.32 23.23 27.02
N MET A 253 25.12 22.61 26.16
CA MET A 253 26.07 21.59 26.60
C MET A 253 27.44 22.01 26.05
N TYR A 254 27.95 23.15 26.54
CA TYR A 254 29.40 23.33 26.58
C TYR A 254 29.91 22.33 27.63
N PHE A 255 30.28 21.14 27.18
CA PHE A 255 31.05 20.23 28.00
C PHE A 255 32.41 20.89 28.29
N PRO A 256 32.86 20.97 29.54
CA PRO A 256 34.24 21.34 29.84
C PRO A 256 35.14 20.36 29.09
N THR A 257 35.98 20.88 28.20
CA THR A 257 37.05 20.12 27.54
C THR A 257 37.90 19.46 28.61
N CYS A 258 37.70 18.15 28.79
CA CYS A 258 38.62 17.32 29.52
C CYS A 258 39.89 17.17 28.67
N ASN A 259 41.05 17.47 29.25
CA ASN A 259 42.38 17.30 28.64
C ASN A 259 42.80 15.82 28.54
N CYS A 260 41.91 14.93 28.11
CA CYS A 260 42.28 13.57 27.72
C CYS A 260 42.27 13.50 26.19
N GLY A 261 43.43 13.26 25.59
CA GLY A 261 43.71 13.38 24.15
C GLY A 261 43.03 12.38 23.22
N LEU A 262 41.74 12.10 23.39
CA LEU A 262 40.95 11.29 22.46
C LEU A 262 40.12 12.21 21.58
N LYS A 263 40.60 12.44 20.35
CA LYS A 263 39.84 13.11 19.29
C LYS A 263 38.71 12.18 18.83
N LEU A 264 37.50 12.37 19.32
CA LEU A 264 36.32 11.92 18.57
C LEU A 264 36.03 12.92 17.45
N PRO A 265 35.74 12.46 16.21
CA PRO A 265 35.33 13.36 15.15
C PRO A 265 33.98 13.96 15.51
N VAL A 266 33.93 15.29 15.60
CA VAL A 266 32.67 16.04 15.52
C VAL A 266 32.09 15.77 14.15
N TRP A 267 30.92 15.12 14.11
CA TRP A 267 30.14 15.07 12.88
C TRP A 267 29.44 16.42 12.73
N ASP A 268 29.80 17.17 11.70
CA ASP A 268 29.26 18.51 11.43
C ASP A 268 28.06 18.41 10.47
N PRO A 269 26.83 18.78 10.87
CA PRO A 269 25.67 18.79 9.97
C PRO A 269 25.68 19.94 8.95
N ARG A 270 26.71 20.79 8.91
CA ARG A 270 26.81 21.90 7.94
C ARG A 270 28.09 21.85 7.12
N GLY A 271 28.08 20.97 6.12
CA GLY A 271 28.91 21.13 4.92
C GLY A 271 28.22 22.01 3.86
N PRO A 272 28.97 22.71 2.99
CA PRO A 272 28.44 23.73 2.09
C PRO A 272 27.65 23.12 0.94
N ALA A 273 26.55 23.79 0.56
CA ALA A 273 25.86 23.55 -0.69
C ALA A 273 26.82 23.76 -1.87
N VAL A 274 27.12 22.69 -2.61
CA VAL A 274 27.68 22.77 -3.95
C VAL A 274 26.54 22.48 -4.94
N PRO A 275 26.21 23.41 -5.85
CA PRO A 275 25.20 23.19 -6.88
C PRO A 275 25.81 22.43 -8.07
N GLY A 276 25.08 21.41 -8.56
CA GLY A 276 25.25 20.91 -9.92
C GLY A 276 25.79 19.48 -10.03
N ALA A 277 24.88 18.52 -10.13
CA ALA A 277 25.04 17.35 -11.00
C ALA A 277 23.68 16.68 -11.18
N VAL A 278 23.00 17.05 -12.27
CA VAL A 278 22.01 16.18 -12.90
C VAL A 278 22.74 14.90 -13.29
N ARG A 279 22.32 13.77 -12.71
CA ARG A 279 22.62 12.46 -13.28
C ARG A 279 21.33 11.68 -13.38
N ASP A 280 20.81 11.66 -14.60
CA ASP A 280 19.99 10.58 -15.13
C ASP A 280 20.61 9.23 -14.73
N LEU A 281 19.80 8.37 -14.13
CA LEU A 281 20.05 6.94 -14.14
C LEU A 281 18.72 6.21 -14.41
N GLN A 282 18.31 6.27 -15.67
CA GLN A 282 17.54 5.20 -16.28
C GLN A 282 18.47 3.99 -16.41
N GLN A 283 18.32 2.99 -15.54
CA GLN A 283 18.69 1.61 -15.86
C GLN A 283 17.66 0.64 -15.26
N HIS A 284 17.21 -0.26 -16.13
CA HIS A 284 16.22 -1.31 -15.93
C HIS A 284 16.67 -2.38 -14.91
N PRO A 285 15.74 -3.19 -14.36
CA PRO A 285 16.00 -4.13 -13.26
C PRO A 285 16.70 -5.43 -13.70
N PRO A 286 17.42 -6.14 -12.80
CA PRO A 286 17.93 -7.47 -13.09
C PRO A 286 16.81 -8.51 -13.17
N ASP A 287 16.86 -9.25 -14.26
CA ASP A 287 16.06 -10.40 -14.67
C ASP A 287 16.21 -11.56 -13.64
N TYR A 288 15.13 -11.92 -12.94
CA TYR A 288 15.07 -13.15 -12.14
C TYR A 288 14.01 -14.09 -12.76
N GLN A 289 14.48 -14.92 -13.68
CA GLN A 289 13.77 -16.10 -14.16
C GLN A 289 13.89 -17.23 -13.12
N TRP A 290 12.79 -17.56 -12.45
CA TRP A 290 12.62 -18.89 -11.85
C TRP A 290 11.34 -19.50 -12.39
N TYR A 291 11.50 -20.41 -13.36
CA TYR A 291 10.49 -21.41 -13.70
C TYR A 291 10.97 -22.75 -13.12
N ALA A 292 10.09 -23.40 -12.36
CA ALA A 292 10.27 -24.76 -11.84
C ALA A 292 9.91 -25.79 -12.93
N PRO A 293 10.57 -26.96 -12.92
CA PRO A 293 9.80 -28.19 -13.05
C PRO A 293 10.27 -29.35 -12.13
N ASP A 294 9.29 -29.99 -11.50
CA ASP A 294 9.21 -31.37 -11.00
C ASP A 294 10.49 -32.24 -11.02
N GLN A 295 11.03 -32.53 -9.83
CA GLN A 295 11.73 -33.80 -9.55
C GLN A 295 11.42 -34.25 -8.11
N PHE A 296 10.60 -35.29 -7.98
CA PHE A 296 10.44 -36.05 -6.73
C PHE A 296 11.78 -36.71 -6.35
N PRO A 297 12.15 -36.79 -5.05
CA PRO A 297 13.29 -37.58 -4.63
C PRO A 297 12.94 -39.08 -4.58
N PRO A 298 13.87 -39.98 -4.91
CA PRO A 298 13.64 -41.41 -4.95
C PRO A 298 13.64 -42.03 -3.56
N ASP A 299 12.76 -43.01 -3.35
CA ASP A 299 12.96 -44.09 -2.40
C ASP A 299 14.31 -44.77 -2.66
N VAL A 300 15.07 -45.10 -1.59
CA VAL A 300 15.64 -46.44 -1.33
C VAL A 300 16.43 -46.47 -0.02
N GLN A 301 15.92 -47.36 0.83
CA GLN A 301 16.43 -48.09 1.99
C GLN A 301 17.94 -48.32 2.19
N HIS A 302 18.39 -48.33 3.46
CA HIS A 302 19.25 -49.34 4.10
C HIS A 302 19.02 -49.26 5.64
N LYS A 303 18.41 -50.24 6.34
CA LYS A 303 19.03 -51.40 7.06
C LYS A 303 20.32 -51.03 7.83
N ALA A 304 20.57 -51.38 9.10
CA ALA A 304 19.95 -52.31 10.03
C ALA A 304 20.51 -52.12 11.47
N ASN A 305 19.81 -52.75 12.43
CA ASN A 305 20.29 -53.37 13.68
C ASN A 305 20.54 -52.54 14.96
N GLY A 306 19.83 -52.97 16.02
CA GLY A 306 20.15 -52.71 17.43
C GLY A 306 18.98 -53.07 18.38
N PHE A 307 18.86 -54.34 18.73
CA PHE A 307 18.03 -54.90 19.82
C PHE A 307 18.22 -54.13 21.16
N THR A 308 17.29 -54.02 22.10
CA THR A 308 16.69 -55.09 22.93
C THR A 308 15.44 -54.65 23.72
N GLU A 309 14.45 -55.56 23.75
CA GLU A 309 13.66 -56.06 24.89
C GLU A 309 13.12 -55.12 26.00
N LYS A 310 11.78 -55.10 26.14
CA LYS A 310 11.09 -55.68 27.31
C LYS A 310 9.60 -55.96 27.02
N LYS A 311 9.30 -57.25 26.85
CA LYS A 311 8.04 -57.94 27.19
C LYS A 311 7.76 -57.76 28.70
N VAL A 312 6.56 -57.90 29.28
CA VAL A 312 5.29 -58.51 28.85
C VAL A 312 4.20 -58.05 29.83
N SER A 313 2.97 -57.98 29.33
CA SER A 313 1.73 -57.81 30.07
C SER A 313 1.35 -59.08 30.85
N GLN A 314 0.77 -58.92 32.03
CA GLN A 314 -0.36 -59.72 32.47
C GLN A 314 -1.40 -58.79 33.07
#